data_AF-A0A920SY60-F1
#
_entry.id   AF-A0A920SY60-F1
#
_cell.length_a   1.000
_cell.length_b   1.000
_cell.length_c   1.000
_cell.angle_alpha   90.00
_cell.angle_beta   90.00
_cell.angle_gamma   90.00
#
_symmetry.space_group_name_H-M   'P 1'
#
loop_
_entity.id
_entity.type
_entity.pdbx_description
1 polymer ?
#
loop_
_entity_poly.entity_id
_entity_poly.type
_entity_poly.pdbx_seq_one_letter_code
_entity_poly.pdbx_strand_id
1 'polypeptide(L)'
;MGHISLMGATGSPIFPMSTSGPTEGYIGDPTVRAMSEWADEAHDKGGLAIVPHFPFPHSEVIAEVVLGKVDGLEIRDFHEPTMDTFAVHEWYRLLNCGYRVPAVGGTDKMSAGMPVGGVRTYAYIGERDLSYDSWSDAVRSGRTYTTSGPLMDFAIEGLHPGDELNLPESGGRVNVIASASCSAPINKLQIVFNGQVIAEESSVKGEKLLAINQQVNIPGSGWIAARAVSDLVAWHVWPVNFAAHTSPVYVKAGNANVFDVALGEYLITTMQGGVDWLDTLATRGDDERQKTIRKVFTDAIGEVKKKIPHKHGHGPVHSH
;
A
#
# COMPACT_ATOMS: atom_id res chain seq x y z
N MET A 1 -5.18 -5.58 -16.27
CA MET A 1 -3.73 -5.74 -16.08
C MET A 1 -3.15 -4.36 -15.93
N GLY A 2 -2.26 -4.18 -14.96
CA GLY A 2 -1.66 -2.88 -14.66
C GLY A 2 -0.27 -2.71 -15.25
N HIS A 3 0.37 -1.61 -14.87
CA HIS A 3 1.81 -1.40 -15.06
C HIS A 3 2.50 -1.30 -13.70
N ILE A 4 3.83 -1.39 -13.71
CA ILE A 4 4.65 -1.49 -12.51
C ILE A 4 5.88 -0.59 -12.62
N SER A 5 6.27 0.03 -11.51
CA SER A 5 7.47 0.86 -11.41
C SER A 5 8.64 0.00 -10.94
N LEU A 6 9.63 -0.18 -11.81
CA LEU A 6 10.84 -0.96 -11.53
C LEU A 6 12.01 -0.01 -11.25
N MET A 7 12.61 -0.08 -10.06
CA MET A 7 13.67 0.84 -9.64
C MET A 7 14.95 0.10 -9.28
N GLY A 8 16.09 0.57 -9.81
CA GLY A 8 17.43 0.08 -9.45
C GLY A 8 17.76 -1.34 -9.90
N ALA A 9 16.93 -1.96 -10.75
CA ALA A 9 17.29 -3.20 -11.42
C ALA A 9 18.54 -2.98 -12.30
N THR A 10 19.52 -3.86 -12.18
CA THR A 10 20.80 -3.78 -12.90
C THR A 10 20.82 -4.69 -14.13
N GLY A 11 21.77 -4.44 -15.06
CA GLY A 11 21.91 -5.21 -16.29
C GLY A 11 20.96 -4.77 -17.40
N SER A 12 20.51 -5.72 -18.22
CA SER A 12 19.63 -5.43 -19.36
C SER A 12 18.26 -4.90 -18.89
N PRO A 13 17.68 -3.90 -19.57
CA PRO A 13 16.33 -3.42 -19.25
C PRO A 13 15.29 -4.54 -19.29
N ILE A 14 14.27 -4.42 -18.44
CA ILE A 14 13.15 -5.36 -18.35
C ILE A 14 12.09 -4.89 -19.35
N PHE A 15 11.74 -5.75 -20.33
CA PHE A 15 10.77 -5.45 -21.39
C PHE A 15 9.66 -6.52 -21.48
N PRO A 16 8.48 -6.17 -22.02
CA PRO A 16 8.03 -4.80 -22.30
C PRO A 16 7.81 -4.02 -20.99
N MET A 17 7.79 -2.69 -21.00
CA MET A 17 7.59 -1.88 -19.78
C MET A 17 6.10 -1.78 -19.37
N SER A 18 5.20 -2.14 -20.28
CA SER A 18 3.76 -2.16 -20.10
C SER A 18 3.15 -3.16 -21.11
N THR A 19 1.96 -3.66 -20.84
CA THR A 19 1.22 -4.54 -21.77
C THR A 19 -0.27 -4.44 -21.51
N SER A 20 -1.07 -4.69 -22.56
CA SER A 20 -2.51 -4.86 -22.50
C SER A 20 -3.32 -3.63 -22.06
N GLY A 21 -4.30 -3.26 -22.88
CA GLY A 21 -5.27 -2.22 -22.57
C GLY A 21 -4.90 -0.86 -23.18
N PRO A 22 -5.90 -0.02 -23.50
CA PRO A 22 -5.71 1.17 -24.32
C PRO A 22 -4.90 2.28 -23.64
N THR A 23 -4.72 2.23 -22.32
CA THR A 23 -3.91 3.18 -21.56
C THR A 23 -2.46 2.74 -21.40
N GLU A 24 -2.15 1.45 -21.63
CA GLU A 24 -0.84 0.84 -21.30
C GLU A 24 -0.16 0.16 -22.48
N GLY A 25 -0.90 -0.20 -23.54
CA GLY A 25 -0.38 -0.84 -24.75
C GLY A 25 -1.12 -0.37 -25.99
N TYR A 26 -0.75 -0.89 -27.16
CA TYR A 26 -1.49 -0.60 -28.38
C TYR A 26 -2.88 -1.24 -28.34
N ILE A 27 -3.84 -0.60 -29.01
CA ILE A 27 -5.19 -1.15 -29.14
C ILE A 27 -5.11 -2.51 -29.84
N GLY A 28 -5.58 -3.55 -29.15
CA GLY A 28 -5.52 -4.93 -29.62
C GLY A 28 -4.22 -5.66 -29.31
N ASP A 29 -3.30 -5.07 -28.53
CA ASP A 29 -2.14 -5.82 -28.04
C ASP A 29 -2.57 -6.95 -27.11
N PRO A 30 -2.01 -8.16 -27.28
CA PRO A 30 -2.32 -9.27 -26.40
C PRO A 30 -1.78 -9.02 -24.98
N THR A 31 -2.46 -9.61 -24.00
CA THR A 31 -1.93 -9.69 -22.64
C THR A 31 -0.82 -10.72 -22.59
N VAL A 32 0.43 -10.26 -22.66
CA VAL A 32 1.59 -11.16 -22.78
C VAL A 32 2.35 -11.38 -21.49
N ARG A 33 2.18 -10.55 -20.46
CA ARG A 33 2.99 -10.59 -19.23
C ARG A 33 2.21 -10.19 -17.99
N ALA A 34 2.35 -10.95 -16.90
CA ALA A 34 1.82 -10.59 -15.59
C ALA A 34 2.77 -9.62 -14.87
N MET A 35 2.21 -8.81 -13.96
CA MET A 35 2.98 -7.92 -13.11
C MET A 35 3.96 -8.68 -12.21
N SER A 36 3.57 -9.86 -11.71
CA SER A 36 4.44 -10.76 -10.93
C SER A 36 5.75 -11.08 -11.65
N GLU A 37 5.72 -11.26 -12.98
CA GLU A 37 6.92 -11.61 -13.73
C GLU A 37 7.85 -10.42 -13.90
N TRP A 38 7.32 -9.21 -14.01
CA TRP A 38 8.14 -8.00 -13.97
C TRP A 38 8.78 -7.80 -12.60
N ALA A 39 8.00 -8.04 -11.54
CA ALA A 39 8.48 -7.93 -10.18
C ALA A 39 9.60 -8.94 -9.89
N ASP A 40 9.40 -10.21 -10.24
CA ASP A 40 10.39 -11.28 -10.08
C ASP A 40 11.70 -10.96 -10.84
N GLU A 41 11.61 -10.52 -12.11
CA GLU A 41 12.80 -10.16 -12.88
C GLU A 41 13.51 -8.93 -12.31
N ALA A 42 12.76 -7.97 -11.74
CA ALA A 42 13.35 -6.82 -11.06
C ALA A 42 14.09 -7.25 -9.80
N HIS A 43 13.51 -8.11 -8.97
CA HIS A 43 14.13 -8.67 -7.77
C HIS A 43 15.40 -9.46 -8.10
N ASP A 44 15.37 -10.31 -9.13
CA ASP A 44 16.54 -11.06 -9.62
C ASP A 44 17.71 -10.14 -10.04
N LYS A 45 17.38 -8.91 -10.44
CA LYS A 45 18.33 -7.87 -10.84
C LYS A 45 18.69 -6.89 -9.71
N GLY A 46 18.28 -7.19 -8.47
CA GLY A 46 18.51 -6.39 -7.27
C GLY A 46 17.58 -5.19 -7.12
N GLY A 47 16.59 -5.06 -7.99
CA GLY A 47 15.66 -3.94 -8.06
C GLY A 47 14.49 -4.01 -7.07
N LEU A 48 13.69 -2.94 -7.05
CA LEU A 48 12.38 -2.87 -6.39
C LEU A 48 11.27 -2.89 -7.43
N ALA A 49 10.13 -3.43 -7.03
CA ALA A 49 8.88 -3.48 -7.77
C ALA A 49 7.78 -2.72 -7.00
N ILE A 50 7.36 -1.56 -7.49
CA ILE A 50 6.35 -0.70 -6.86
C ILE A 50 5.10 -0.67 -7.74
N VAL A 51 3.91 -0.72 -7.11
CA VAL A 51 2.66 -0.44 -7.83
C VAL A 51 2.42 1.08 -7.85
N PRO A 52 2.53 1.74 -9.02
CA PRO A 52 2.24 3.17 -9.13
C PRO A 52 0.73 3.42 -9.04
N HIS A 53 0.37 4.63 -8.58
CA HIS A 53 -1.01 5.12 -8.40
C HIS A 53 -2.02 4.00 -8.05
N PHE A 54 -1.68 3.21 -7.03
CA PHE A 54 -2.51 2.10 -6.56
C PHE A 54 -3.90 2.63 -6.21
N PRO A 55 -4.99 1.92 -6.54
CA PRO A 55 -5.07 0.55 -7.01
C PRO A 55 -5.37 0.46 -8.51
N PHE A 56 -5.05 1.48 -9.31
CA PHE A 56 -5.50 1.54 -10.70
C PHE A 56 -4.44 1.03 -11.70
N PRO A 57 -4.79 0.13 -12.63
CA PRO A 57 -6.06 -0.59 -12.74
C PRO A 57 -6.21 -1.70 -11.68
N HIS A 58 -7.45 -1.88 -11.21
CA HIS A 58 -7.74 -2.76 -10.08
C HIS A 58 -7.74 -4.26 -10.47
N SER A 59 -7.63 -5.15 -9.48
CA SER A 59 -7.54 -6.61 -9.58
C SER A 59 -6.14 -7.21 -9.46
N GLU A 60 -5.33 -7.22 -10.53
CA GLU A 60 -4.01 -7.91 -10.52
C GLU A 60 -3.10 -7.39 -9.40
N VAL A 61 -3.12 -6.08 -9.14
CA VAL A 61 -2.37 -5.44 -8.04
C VAL A 61 -2.65 -6.06 -6.67
N ILE A 62 -3.85 -6.60 -6.43
CA ILE A 62 -4.16 -7.33 -5.19
C ILE A 62 -3.43 -8.66 -5.16
N ALA A 63 -3.40 -9.39 -6.29
CA ALA A 63 -2.68 -10.65 -6.39
C ALA A 63 -1.18 -10.45 -6.13
N GLU A 64 -0.60 -9.37 -6.64
CA GLU A 64 0.80 -9.01 -6.39
C GLU A 64 1.10 -8.80 -4.90
N VAL A 65 0.21 -8.10 -4.18
CA VAL A 65 0.36 -7.90 -2.73
C VAL A 65 0.19 -9.22 -1.96
N VAL A 66 -0.81 -10.02 -2.33
CA VAL A 66 -1.09 -11.31 -1.66
C VAL A 66 0.07 -12.28 -1.81
N LEU A 67 0.70 -12.31 -2.99
CA LEU A 67 1.84 -13.18 -3.31
C LEU A 67 3.19 -12.59 -2.85
N GLY A 68 3.20 -11.39 -2.27
CA GLY A 68 4.42 -10.74 -1.79
C GLY A 68 5.38 -10.33 -2.91
N LYS A 69 4.85 -9.97 -4.08
CA LYS A 69 5.62 -9.64 -5.28
C LYS A 69 6.08 -8.18 -5.32
N VAL A 70 5.36 -7.28 -4.66
CA VAL A 70 5.63 -5.83 -4.71
C VAL A 70 6.17 -5.30 -3.38
N ASP A 71 7.11 -4.37 -3.47
CA ASP A 71 7.83 -3.78 -2.34
C ASP A 71 7.14 -2.53 -1.77
N GLY A 72 6.05 -2.07 -2.39
CA GLY A 72 5.30 -0.89 -1.93
C GLY A 72 4.21 -0.47 -2.89
N LEU A 73 3.27 0.32 -2.37
CA LEU A 73 2.15 0.88 -3.12
C LEU A 73 2.20 2.40 -3.08
N GLU A 74 2.05 3.05 -4.23
CA GLU A 74 1.78 4.49 -4.26
C GLU A 74 0.33 4.74 -3.85
N ILE A 75 0.10 4.99 -2.57
CA ILE A 75 -1.25 5.04 -1.97
C ILE A 75 -2.00 6.35 -2.23
N ARG A 76 -1.45 7.24 -3.06
CA ARG A 76 -2.17 8.43 -3.52
C ARG A 76 -2.53 8.27 -4.97
N ASP A 77 -3.82 8.35 -5.23
CA ASP A 77 -4.30 8.57 -6.57
C ASP A 77 -4.36 10.08 -6.87
N PHE A 78 -4.30 10.42 -8.16
CA PHE A 78 -4.33 11.79 -8.66
C PHE A 78 -5.73 12.21 -9.13
N HIS A 79 -6.78 11.50 -8.71
CA HIS A 79 -8.15 11.77 -9.14
C HIS A 79 -8.79 12.88 -8.32
N GLU A 80 -8.54 12.90 -7.01
CA GLU A 80 -9.07 13.92 -6.10
C GLU A 80 -7.99 14.41 -5.14
N PRO A 81 -7.90 15.74 -4.89
CA PRO A 81 -6.88 16.31 -4.01
C PRO A 81 -7.26 16.14 -2.52
N THR A 82 -7.44 14.90 -2.08
CA THR A 82 -7.73 14.53 -0.68
C THR A 82 -6.83 13.38 -0.24
N MET A 83 -6.70 13.17 1.07
CA MET A 83 -6.04 11.98 1.62
C MET A 83 -7.02 10.82 1.79
N ASP A 84 -8.32 11.10 1.93
CA ASP A 84 -9.36 10.09 2.08
C ASP A 84 -9.84 9.61 0.69
N THR A 85 -8.92 9.04 -0.09
CA THR A 85 -9.22 8.53 -1.45
C THR A 85 -9.50 7.02 -1.44
N PHE A 86 -10.02 6.52 -2.56
CA PHE A 86 -10.19 5.09 -2.77
C PHE A 86 -8.88 4.31 -2.60
N ALA A 87 -7.75 4.87 -3.05
CA ALA A 87 -6.42 4.27 -2.89
C ALA A 87 -6.01 4.02 -1.44
N VAL A 88 -6.15 5.02 -0.58
CA VAL A 88 -5.82 4.90 0.85
C VAL A 88 -6.73 3.87 1.51
N HIS A 89 -8.03 3.89 1.19
CA HIS A 89 -8.97 2.91 1.72
C HIS A 89 -8.70 1.49 1.21
N GLU A 90 -8.28 1.29 -0.04
CA GLU A 90 -7.87 -0.05 -0.51
C GLU A 90 -6.61 -0.54 0.17
N TRP A 91 -5.64 0.35 0.38
CA TRP A 91 -4.43 -0.03 1.11
C TRP A 91 -4.78 -0.45 2.55
N TYR A 92 -5.67 0.28 3.23
CA TYR A 92 -6.17 -0.14 4.54
C TYR A 92 -6.87 -1.50 4.51
N ARG A 93 -7.61 -1.84 3.45
CA ARG A 93 -8.23 -3.18 3.34
C ARG A 93 -7.19 -4.29 3.27
N LEU A 94 -6.10 -4.08 2.52
CA LEU A 94 -4.97 -5.01 2.48
C LEU A 94 -4.31 -5.17 3.86
N LEU A 95 -4.06 -4.06 4.55
CA LEU A 95 -3.48 -4.08 5.90
C LEU A 95 -4.40 -4.79 6.91
N ASN A 96 -5.72 -4.58 6.83
CA ASN A 96 -6.72 -5.24 7.67
C ASN A 96 -6.88 -6.75 7.37
N CYS A 97 -6.34 -7.23 6.25
CA CYS A 97 -6.17 -8.65 5.93
C CYS A 97 -4.76 -9.19 6.29
N GLY A 98 -3.98 -8.41 7.02
CA GLY A 98 -2.65 -8.77 7.50
C GLY A 98 -1.55 -8.74 6.44
N TYR A 99 -1.82 -8.17 5.26
CA TYR A 99 -0.78 -7.97 4.24
C TYR A 99 0.05 -6.75 4.59
N ARG A 100 1.35 -6.96 4.81
CA ARG A 100 2.29 -5.88 5.16
C ARG A 100 2.90 -5.33 3.89
N VAL A 101 2.40 -4.18 3.44
CA VAL A 101 2.90 -3.51 2.24
C VAL A 101 3.17 -2.02 2.53
N PRO A 102 4.39 -1.51 2.25
CA PRO A 102 4.76 -0.12 2.49
C PRO A 102 3.93 0.90 1.70
N ALA A 103 3.67 2.05 2.32
CA ALA A 103 3.18 3.24 1.65
C ALA A 103 4.35 4.01 1.02
N VAL A 104 4.26 4.24 -0.29
CA VAL A 104 5.20 5.05 -1.06
C VAL A 104 4.46 6.11 -1.90
N GLY A 105 5.19 6.91 -2.66
CA GLY A 105 4.62 7.93 -3.53
C GLY A 105 5.64 8.49 -4.50
N GLY A 106 5.23 8.60 -5.76
CA GLY A 106 5.97 9.21 -6.84
C GLY A 106 5.14 10.30 -7.52
N THR A 107 5.81 11.16 -8.27
CA THR A 107 5.15 12.30 -8.93
C THR A 107 4.39 11.98 -10.20
N ASP A 108 4.67 10.85 -10.83
CA ASP A 108 4.24 10.56 -12.20
C ASP A 108 4.45 11.77 -13.16
N LYS A 109 5.70 12.26 -13.20
CA LYS A 109 6.03 13.50 -13.90
C LYS A 109 6.15 13.25 -15.40
N MET A 110 5.07 13.57 -16.14
CA MET A 110 5.02 13.41 -17.60
C MET A 110 5.29 14.71 -18.39
N SER A 111 5.33 15.86 -17.72
CA SER A 111 5.58 17.16 -18.36
C SER A 111 6.21 18.16 -17.39
N ALA A 112 6.41 19.41 -17.82
CA ALA A 112 6.80 20.51 -16.94
C ALA A 112 5.67 20.96 -15.98
N GLY A 113 4.43 20.49 -16.20
CA GLY A 113 3.27 20.78 -15.36
C GLY A 113 3.26 20.05 -14.02
N MET A 114 4.21 19.16 -13.75
CA MET A 114 4.42 18.50 -12.45
C MET A 114 5.86 18.77 -11.97
N PRO A 115 6.09 19.38 -10.79
CA PRO A 115 7.44 19.51 -10.24
C PRO A 115 8.01 18.14 -9.85
N VAL A 116 9.31 17.93 -10.08
CA VAL A 116 10.01 16.74 -9.58
C VAL A 116 9.92 16.72 -8.04
N GLY A 117 9.50 15.57 -7.50
CA GLY A 117 9.29 15.39 -6.08
C GLY A 117 8.00 16.03 -5.53
N GLY A 118 7.09 16.59 -6.33
CA GLY A 118 5.78 17.08 -5.85
C GLY A 118 5.07 16.10 -4.90
N VAL A 119 5.10 14.81 -5.20
CA VAL A 119 4.84 13.68 -4.30
C VAL A 119 6.11 12.84 -4.20
N ARG A 120 6.49 12.42 -3.00
CA ARG A 120 7.75 11.71 -2.77
C ARG A 120 7.68 10.75 -1.59
N THR A 121 8.57 9.78 -1.61
CA THR A 121 8.84 8.88 -0.48
C THR A 121 10.08 9.33 0.28
N TYR A 122 9.95 9.40 1.60
CA TYR A 122 11.10 9.38 2.51
C TYR A 122 11.26 7.97 3.06
N ALA A 123 12.50 7.50 3.13
CA ALA A 123 12.86 6.19 3.68
C ALA A 123 13.92 6.37 4.77
N TYR A 124 13.68 5.82 5.96
CA TYR A 124 14.58 5.93 7.09
C TYR A 124 15.65 4.83 7.02
N ILE A 125 16.87 5.21 6.66
CA ILE A 125 18.01 4.29 6.50
C ILE A 125 18.81 4.06 7.80
N GLY A 126 18.42 4.72 8.89
CA GLY A 126 19.14 4.70 10.16
C GLY A 126 20.49 5.41 10.07
N GLU A 127 21.51 4.83 10.71
CA GLU A 127 22.90 5.32 10.68
C GLU A 127 23.69 4.84 9.46
N ARG A 128 23.05 4.13 8.51
CA ARG A 128 23.71 3.64 7.30
C ARG A 128 24.01 4.78 6.33
N ASP A 129 25.08 4.62 5.58
CA ASP A 129 25.41 5.53 4.48
C ASP A 129 24.32 5.52 3.41
N LEU A 130 24.12 6.68 2.76
CA LEU A 130 23.19 6.80 1.65
C LEU A 130 23.70 5.99 0.44
N SER A 131 22.97 4.92 0.11
CA SER A 131 23.19 4.06 -1.05
C SER A 131 21.86 3.54 -1.56
N TYR A 132 21.84 2.98 -2.77
CA TYR A 132 20.65 2.31 -3.28
C TYR A 132 20.23 1.14 -2.38
N ASP A 133 21.19 0.35 -1.90
CA ASP A 133 20.93 -0.81 -1.04
C ASP A 133 20.30 -0.37 0.29
N SER A 134 20.90 0.61 0.97
CA SER A 134 20.36 1.09 2.24
C SER A 134 18.99 1.75 2.08
N TRP A 135 18.76 2.49 1.00
CA TRP A 135 17.45 3.06 0.69
C TRP A 135 16.41 1.99 0.34
N SER A 136 16.76 1.04 -0.53
CA SER A 136 15.84 -0.02 -0.98
C SER A 136 15.44 -0.95 0.15
N ASP A 137 16.36 -1.32 1.03
CA ASP A 137 16.07 -2.07 2.26
C ASP A 137 15.09 -1.34 3.16
N ALA A 138 15.25 -0.02 3.32
CA ALA A 138 14.34 0.79 4.13
C ALA A 138 12.93 0.84 3.50
N VAL A 139 12.84 0.91 2.16
CA VAL A 139 11.56 0.79 1.44
C VAL A 139 10.93 -0.57 1.68
N ARG A 140 11.62 -1.69 1.41
CA ARG A 140 11.09 -3.05 1.62
C ARG A 140 10.64 -3.29 3.05
N SER A 141 11.36 -2.72 4.01
CA SER A 141 11.06 -2.86 5.44
C SER A 141 9.90 -1.98 5.90
N GLY A 142 9.29 -1.16 5.02
CA GLY A 142 8.21 -0.26 5.41
C GLY A 142 8.66 0.91 6.28
N ARG A 143 9.96 1.22 6.33
CA ARG A 143 10.52 2.38 7.05
C ARG A 143 10.30 3.66 6.24
N THR A 144 9.07 3.90 5.80
CA THR A 144 8.74 4.93 4.82
C THR A 144 7.60 5.83 5.27
N TYR A 145 7.54 7.02 4.67
CA TYR A 145 6.30 7.77 4.53
C TYR A 145 6.23 8.44 3.17
N THR A 146 5.01 8.63 2.67
CA THR A 146 4.73 9.36 1.43
C THR A 146 4.25 10.77 1.74
N THR A 147 4.73 11.78 1.02
CA THR A 147 4.40 13.18 1.28
C THR A 147 4.33 14.04 0.02
N SER A 148 3.40 15.00 0.03
CA SER A 148 3.32 16.12 -0.90
C SER A 148 3.74 17.46 -0.27
N GLY A 149 4.24 17.44 0.96
CA GLY A 149 4.68 18.64 1.66
C GLY A 149 5.10 18.40 3.10
N PRO A 150 4.21 17.89 3.98
CA PRO A 150 4.52 17.66 5.38
C PRO A 150 5.69 16.68 5.59
N LEU A 151 6.64 17.07 6.44
CA LEU A 151 7.69 16.19 6.97
C LEU A 151 7.16 15.57 8.25
N MET A 152 7.25 14.24 8.34
CA MET A 152 6.66 13.46 9.41
C MET A 152 7.75 12.85 10.29
N ASP A 153 7.51 12.88 11.60
CA ASP A 153 8.15 11.99 12.56
C ASP A 153 7.06 11.20 13.28
N PHE A 154 7.28 9.91 13.51
CA PHE A 154 6.31 9.00 14.10
C PHE A 154 6.99 7.84 14.81
N ALA A 155 6.62 7.63 16.07
CA ALA A 155 7.06 6.49 16.86
C ALA A 155 5.98 6.03 17.85
N ILE A 156 6.00 4.74 18.17
CA ILE A 156 5.15 4.11 19.19
C ILE A 156 6.05 3.30 20.12
N GLU A 157 6.12 3.66 21.40
CA GLU A 157 7.07 3.01 22.34
C GLU A 157 8.52 2.99 21.79
N GLY A 158 8.90 4.02 21.02
CA GLY A 158 10.21 4.10 20.35
C GLY A 158 10.36 3.25 19.08
N LEU A 159 9.34 2.50 18.68
CA LEU A 159 9.29 1.76 17.41
C LEU A 159 8.86 2.67 16.25
N HIS A 160 9.38 2.41 15.06
CA HIS A 160 9.18 3.22 13.86
C HIS A 160 8.35 2.48 12.79
N PRO A 161 7.83 3.18 11.77
CA PRO A 161 7.20 2.53 10.60
C PRO A 161 7.98 1.30 10.12
N GLY A 162 7.29 0.20 9.87
CA GLY A 162 7.87 -1.08 9.51
C GLY A 162 8.12 -2.03 10.69
N ASP A 163 8.28 -1.51 11.91
CA ASP A 163 8.51 -2.31 13.11
C ASP A 163 7.22 -3.01 13.60
N GLU A 164 7.38 -3.98 14.52
CA GLU A 164 6.29 -4.72 15.15
C GLU A 164 6.26 -4.50 16.67
N LEU A 165 5.13 -4.01 17.16
CA LEU A 165 4.79 -3.86 18.57
C LEU A 165 4.08 -5.11 19.08
N ASN A 166 4.61 -5.73 20.13
CA ASN A 166 3.98 -6.87 20.80
C ASN A 166 3.19 -6.41 22.03
N LEU A 167 1.93 -6.84 22.13
CA LEU A 167 1.03 -6.54 23.23
C LEU A 167 0.44 -7.84 23.82
N PRO A 168 -0.06 -7.80 25.08
CA PRO A 168 -0.93 -8.85 25.60
C PRO A 168 -2.17 -9.05 24.72
N GLU A 169 -2.81 -10.23 24.81
CA GLU A 169 -4.02 -10.56 24.04
C GLU A 169 -5.17 -9.56 24.26
N SER A 170 -5.27 -8.99 25.46
CA SER A 170 -6.24 -7.94 25.80
C SER A 170 -5.95 -6.57 25.19
N GLY A 171 -4.89 -6.44 24.39
CA GLY A 171 -4.37 -5.14 23.97
C GLY A 171 -3.63 -4.42 25.10
N GLY A 172 -3.46 -3.09 24.95
CA GLY A 172 -2.73 -2.27 25.91
C GLY A 172 -2.77 -0.78 25.62
N ARG A 173 -2.29 0.02 26.58
CA ARG A 173 -2.03 1.45 26.38
C ARG A 173 -0.59 1.63 25.93
N VAL A 174 -0.40 2.43 24.88
CA VAL A 174 0.91 2.73 24.31
C VAL A 174 1.10 4.22 24.11
N ASN A 175 2.33 4.68 24.33
CA ASN A 175 2.71 6.04 24.07
C ASN A 175 3.00 6.25 22.58
N VAL A 176 2.28 7.20 21.99
CA VAL A 176 2.45 7.62 20.60
C VAL A 176 3.05 9.01 20.57
N ILE A 177 4.13 9.16 19.79
CA ILE A 177 4.76 10.44 19.49
C ILE A 177 4.67 10.63 17.98
N ALA A 178 4.06 11.72 17.54
CA ALA A 178 4.00 12.09 16.14
C ALA A 178 4.20 13.60 15.99
N SER A 179 4.87 14.02 14.92
CA SER A 179 4.91 15.42 14.53
C SER A 179 4.81 15.56 13.02
N ALA A 180 4.23 16.66 12.57
CA ALA A 180 4.14 17.03 11.17
C ALA A 180 4.50 18.50 11.02
N SER A 181 5.55 18.79 10.25
CA SER A 181 5.95 20.15 9.91
C SER A 181 5.84 20.41 8.42
N CYS A 182 5.37 21.59 8.02
CA CYS A 182 5.27 21.94 6.61
C CYS A 182 5.44 23.44 6.39
N SER A 183 5.95 23.82 5.23
CA SER A 183 5.98 25.21 4.78
C SER A 183 4.58 25.74 4.45
N ALA A 184 3.60 24.88 4.19
CA ALA A 184 2.17 25.19 4.12
C ALA A 184 1.49 24.91 5.47
N PRO A 185 0.38 25.61 5.82
CA PRO A 185 -0.40 25.26 7.02
C PRO A 185 -0.95 23.83 6.93
N ILE A 186 -0.85 23.07 8.01
CA ILE A 186 -1.44 21.73 8.19
C ILE A 186 -2.62 21.88 9.13
N ASN A 187 -3.76 21.28 8.78
CA ASN A 187 -5.00 21.39 9.53
C ASN A 187 -5.19 20.23 10.52
N LYS A 188 -4.69 19.04 10.20
CA LYS A 188 -4.87 17.83 11.02
C LYS A 188 -3.61 16.99 11.05
N LEU A 189 -3.27 16.49 12.23
CA LEU A 189 -2.36 15.37 12.45
C LEU A 189 -3.17 14.27 13.14
N GLN A 190 -3.26 13.10 12.53
CA GLN A 190 -4.11 12.01 12.97
C GLN A 190 -3.30 10.74 13.18
N ILE A 191 -3.63 9.99 14.23
CA ILE A 191 -3.17 8.62 14.47
C ILE A 191 -4.30 7.68 14.08
N VAL A 192 -4.00 6.72 13.21
CA VAL A 192 -4.96 5.77 12.66
C VAL A 192 -4.63 4.37 13.17
N PHE A 193 -5.64 3.64 13.65
CA PHE A 193 -5.56 2.21 13.97
C PHE A 193 -6.61 1.44 13.16
N ASN A 194 -6.17 0.45 12.37
CA ASN A 194 -7.04 -0.36 11.51
C ASN A 194 -8.03 0.45 10.65
N GLY A 195 -7.59 1.62 10.17
CA GLY A 195 -8.36 2.54 9.33
C GLY A 195 -9.25 3.53 10.08
N GLN A 196 -9.27 3.51 11.42
CA GLN A 196 -10.03 4.45 12.25
C GLN A 196 -9.10 5.46 12.94
N VAL A 197 -9.47 6.74 12.95
CA VAL A 197 -8.72 7.77 13.68
C VAL A 197 -8.95 7.59 15.18
N ILE A 198 -7.87 7.35 15.94
CA ILE A 198 -7.90 7.12 17.39
C ILE A 198 -7.31 8.26 18.22
N ALA A 199 -6.59 9.18 17.57
CA ALA A 199 -6.11 10.42 18.15
C ALA A 199 -5.96 11.47 17.05
N GLU A 200 -6.15 12.74 17.39
CA GLU A 200 -6.06 13.85 16.45
C GLU A 200 -5.61 15.12 17.18
N GLU A 201 -4.69 15.86 16.55
CA GLU A 201 -4.40 17.26 16.84
C GLU A 201 -4.84 18.08 15.62
N SER A 202 -5.62 19.15 15.84
CA SER A 202 -6.28 19.88 14.77
C SER A 202 -6.19 21.40 14.95
N SER A 203 -5.99 22.12 13.83
CA SER A 203 -6.05 23.57 13.75
C SER A 203 -6.95 24.02 12.60
N VAL A 204 -8.00 24.77 12.94
CA VAL A 204 -8.96 25.30 11.94
C VAL A 204 -8.28 26.26 10.96
N LYS A 205 -7.30 27.05 11.44
CA LYS A 205 -6.54 27.99 10.58
C LYS A 205 -5.32 27.35 9.91
N GLY A 206 -4.99 26.13 10.32
CA GLY A 206 -3.76 25.42 9.98
C GLY A 206 -2.53 25.98 10.70
N GLU A 207 -1.58 25.12 11.01
CA GLU A 207 -0.31 25.46 11.66
C GLU A 207 0.88 24.95 10.84
N LYS A 208 2.07 25.54 11.02
CA LYS A 208 3.30 25.02 10.37
C LYS A 208 3.85 23.77 11.05
N LEU A 209 3.41 23.50 12.28
CA LEU A 209 3.79 22.34 13.08
C LEU A 209 2.56 21.89 13.88
N LEU A 210 2.23 20.61 13.78
CA LEU A 210 1.33 19.92 14.71
C LEU A 210 2.11 18.77 15.36
N ALA A 211 1.81 18.46 16.61
CA ALA A 211 2.46 17.38 17.34
C ALA A 211 1.48 16.68 18.28
N ILE A 212 1.64 15.36 18.42
CA ILE A 212 0.93 14.51 19.35
C ILE A 212 1.98 13.82 20.22
N ASN A 213 1.79 13.84 21.53
CA ASN A 213 2.53 13.02 22.50
C ASN A 213 1.56 12.56 23.58
N GLN A 214 0.95 11.39 23.38
CA GLN A 214 -0.08 10.90 24.28
C GLN A 214 -0.18 9.37 24.32
N GLN A 215 -0.78 8.89 25.39
CA GLN A 215 -1.17 7.49 25.54
C GLN A 215 -2.46 7.21 24.75
N VAL A 216 -2.46 6.15 23.94
CA VAL A 216 -3.64 5.66 23.22
C VAL A 216 -3.94 4.22 23.60
N ASN A 217 -5.22 3.84 23.60
CA ASN A 217 -5.65 2.48 23.90
C ASN A 217 -5.74 1.65 22.61
N ILE A 218 -4.99 0.55 22.55
CA ILE A 218 -4.95 -0.36 21.42
C ILE A 218 -5.67 -1.66 21.82
N PRO A 219 -6.83 -1.97 21.23
CA PRO A 219 -7.69 -3.06 21.71
C PRO A 219 -7.22 -4.46 21.28
N GLY A 220 -6.25 -4.58 20.37
CA GLY A 220 -5.80 -5.87 19.86
C GLY A 220 -4.81 -5.76 18.70
N SER A 221 -4.63 -6.85 17.95
CA SER A 221 -3.76 -6.91 16.77
C SER A 221 -4.25 -5.97 15.67
N GLY A 222 -3.31 -5.45 14.89
CA GLY A 222 -3.63 -4.50 13.83
C GLY A 222 -2.40 -3.78 13.32
N TRP A 223 -2.59 -2.53 12.96
CA TRP A 223 -1.55 -1.62 12.53
C TRP A 223 -1.89 -0.20 12.97
N ILE A 224 -0.87 0.60 13.25
CA ILE A 224 -1.00 2.00 13.64
C ILE A 224 -0.16 2.84 12.69
N ALA A 225 -0.72 3.93 12.16
CA ALA A 225 0.00 4.86 11.28
C ALA A 225 -0.33 6.31 11.66
N ALA A 226 0.51 7.24 11.21
CA ALA A 226 0.25 8.68 11.32
C ALA A 226 -0.01 9.29 9.94
N ARG A 227 -0.95 10.24 9.88
CA ARG A 227 -1.20 11.04 8.68
C ARG A 227 -1.41 12.50 9.01
N ALA A 228 -0.91 13.37 8.14
CA ALA A 228 -1.07 14.81 8.26
C ALA A 228 -1.77 15.36 7.02
N VAL A 229 -2.70 16.29 7.19
CA VAL A 229 -3.53 16.81 6.11
C VAL A 229 -3.68 18.33 6.24
N SER A 230 -3.48 19.02 5.12
CA SER A 230 -3.81 20.43 4.91
C SER A 230 -5.05 20.54 4.04
N ASP A 231 -5.86 21.57 4.28
CA ASP A 231 -6.99 21.94 3.43
C ASP A 231 -6.53 22.65 2.14
N LEU A 232 -5.26 23.08 2.09
CA LEU A 232 -4.65 23.61 0.86
C LEU A 232 -4.28 22.52 -0.14
N VAL A 233 -4.47 22.86 -1.41
CA VAL A 233 -4.15 22.04 -2.58
C VAL A 233 -2.94 22.62 -3.32
N ALA A 234 -2.00 21.74 -3.68
CA ALA A 234 -0.95 22.02 -4.64
C ALA A 234 -1.53 21.83 -6.05
N TRP A 235 -1.66 22.94 -6.79
CA TRP A 235 -2.21 22.93 -8.15
C TRP A 235 -1.11 22.70 -9.18
N HIS A 236 -1.10 21.49 -9.74
CA HIS A 236 -0.28 21.06 -10.87
C HIS A 236 -1.12 20.15 -11.78
N VAL A 237 -0.52 19.51 -12.80
CA VAL A 237 -1.25 18.63 -13.73
C VAL A 237 -1.97 17.47 -13.02
N TRP A 238 -1.49 17.08 -11.83
CA TRP A 238 -2.10 16.07 -10.95
C TRP A 238 -2.49 16.62 -9.57
N PRO A 239 -3.49 17.51 -9.39
CA PRO A 239 -3.69 18.23 -8.13
C PRO A 239 -3.74 17.32 -6.88
N VAL A 240 -3.00 17.68 -5.83
CA VAL A 240 -2.97 16.95 -4.54
C VAL A 240 -3.07 17.91 -3.37
N ASN A 241 -3.68 17.49 -2.26
CA ASN A 241 -3.55 18.22 -1.00
C ASN A 241 -2.11 18.17 -0.48
N PHE A 242 -1.69 19.18 0.27
CA PHE A 242 -0.48 19.04 1.09
C PHE A 242 -0.79 18.05 2.22
N ALA A 243 -0.25 16.85 2.13
CA ALA A 243 -0.54 15.83 3.12
C ALA A 243 0.61 14.84 3.19
N ALA A 244 0.61 13.98 4.21
CA ALA A 244 1.58 12.90 4.37
C ALA A 244 0.92 11.70 5.05
N HIS A 245 1.42 10.51 4.76
CA HIS A 245 0.99 9.27 5.40
C HIS A 245 2.20 8.36 5.63
N THR A 246 2.38 7.88 6.85
CA THR A 246 3.44 6.91 7.17
C THR A 246 3.04 5.51 6.73
N SER A 247 4.03 4.66 6.45
CA SER A 247 3.82 3.23 6.62
C SER A 247 3.49 2.91 8.09
N PRO A 248 2.88 1.74 8.38
CA PRO A 248 2.42 1.46 9.73
C PRO A 248 3.53 0.91 10.64
N VAL A 249 3.36 1.09 11.94
CA VAL A 249 3.87 0.16 12.95
C VAL A 249 2.85 -0.97 13.08
N TYR A 250 3.27 -2.22 12.95
CA TYR A 250 2.37 -3.36 13.06
C TYR A 250 2.17 -3.75 14.52
N VAL A 251 0.97 -4.19 14.89
CA VAL A 251 0.63 -4.58 16.26
C VAL A 251 0.25 -6.05 16.29
N LYS A 252 0.90 -6.80 17.19
CA LYS A 252 0.60 -8.19 17.47
C LYS A 252 0.17 -8.33 18.93
N ALA A 253 -1.12 -8.55 19.16
CA ALA A 253 -1.69 -8.83 20.47
C ALA A 253 -1.82 -10.35 20.65
N GLY A 254 -1.01 -10.93 21.55
CA GLY A 254 -0.94 -12.38 21.73
C GLY A 254 -0.59 -13.12 20.43
N ASN A 255 -1.36 -14.16 20.10
CA ASN A 255 -1.18 -14.97 18.89
C ASN A 255 -2.21 -14.65 17.79
N ALA A 256 -3.00 -13.59 17.94
CA ALA A 256 -4.06 -13.24 17.00
C ALA A 256 -3.46 -12.65 15.72
N ASN A 257 -3.77 -13.29 14.58
CA ASN A 257 -3.46 -12.74 13.26
C ASN A 257 -4.47 -11.66 12.88
N VAL A 258 -3.99 -10.64 12.17
CA VAL A 258 -4.87 -9.61 11.57
C VAL A 258 -5.50 -10.18 10.31
N PHE A 259 -6.80 -10.45 10.34
CA PHE A 259 -7.54 -10.87 9.16
C PHE A 259 -9.05 -10.58 9.30
N ASP A 260 -9.55 -9.65 8.50
CA ASP A 260 -10.98 -9.42 8.35
C ASP A 260 -11.55 -10.35 7.26
N VAL A 261 -12.51 -11.19 7.64
CA VAL A 261 -13.10 -12.21 6.74
C VAL A 261 -13.88 -11.56 5.58
N ALA A 262 -14.66 -10.52 5.84
CA ALA A 262 -15.44 -9.85 4.80
C ALA A 262 -14.53 -9.14 3.80
N LEU A 263 -13.44 -8.55 4.28
CA LEU A 263 -12.41 -7.99 3.39
C LEU A 263 -11.66 -9.09 2.63
N GLY A 264 -11.38 -10.24 3.25
CA GLY A 264 -10.83 -11.40 2.55
C GLY A 264 -11.72 -11.88 1.38
N GLU A 265 -13.03 -11.99 1.60
CA GLU A 265 -14.01 -12.30 0.55
C GLU A 265 -14.07 -11.23 -0.55
N TYR A 266 -13.93 -9.95 -0.17
CA TYR A 266 -13.80 -8.84 -1.11
C TYR A 266 -12.56 -9.00 -2.00
N LEU A 267 -11.38 -9.26 -1.43
CA LEU A 267 -10.14 -9.45 -2.19
C LEU A 267 -10.25 -10.63 -3.17
N ILE A 268 -10.87 -11.74 -2.74
CA ILE A 268 -11.13 -12.90 -3.61
C ILE A 268 -12.03 -12.51 -4.78
N THR A 269 -13.14 -11.82 -4.51
CA THR A 269 -14.09 -11.36 -5.53
C THR A 269 -13.41 -10.46 -6.55
N THR A 270 -12.59 -9.50 -6.09
CA THR A 270 -11.87 -8.58 -6.97
C THR A 270 -10.85 -9.30 -7.85
N MET A 271 -10.11 -10.27 -7.32
CA MET A 271 -9.18 -11.09 -8.12
C MET A 271 -9.92 -12.03 -9.09
N GLN A 272 -11.09 -12.56 -8.71
CA GLN A 272 -11.92 -13.36 -9.60
C GLN A 272 -12.41 -12.54 -10.81
N GLY A 273 -12.73 -11.26 -10.62
CA GLY A 273 -13.01 -10.35 -11.73
C GLY A 273 -11.84 -10.20 -12.72
N GLY A 274 -10.60 -10.29 -12.24
CA GLY A 274 -9.40 -10.30 -13.10
C GLY A 274 -9.26 -11.58 -13.91
N VAL A 275 -9.60 -12.74 -13.32
CA VAL A 275 -9.70 -14.02 -14.03
C VAL A 275 -10.78 -13.95 -15.10
N ASP A 276 -11.97 -13.47 -14.76
CA ASP A 276 -13.09 -13.38 -15.69
C ASP A 276 -12.77 -12.42 -16.85
N TRP A 277 -12.13 -11.28 -16.56
CA TRP A 277 -11.63 -10.36 -17.58
C TRP A 277 -10.60 -11.03 -18.49
N LEU A 278 -9.62 -11.76 -17.94
CA LEU A 278 -8.60 -12.47 -18.72
C LEU A 278 -9.21 -13.53 -19.62
N ASP A 279 -10.23 -14.24 -19.14
CA ASP A 279 -10.85 -15.34 -19.86
C ASP A 279 -11.81 -14.85 -20.98
N THR A 280 -12.37 -13.63 -20.86
CA THR A 280 -13.46 -13.15 -21.72
C THR A 280 -13.18 -11.87 -22.52
N LEU A 281 -12.47 -10.89 -21.95
CA LEU A 281 -12.32 -9.54 -22.52
C LEU A 281 -10.90 -9.22 -22.96
N ALA A 282 -9.90 -9.82 -22.32
CA ALA A 282 -8.50 -9.61 -22.68
C ALA A 282 -8.23 -10.08 -24.12
N THR A 283 -7.41 -9.32 -24.85
CA THR A 283 -6.89 -9.82 -26.13
C THR A 283 -5.94 -10.97 -25.82
N ARG A 284 -6.31 -12.16 -26.30
CA ARG A 284 -5.56 -13.38 -26.05
C ARG A 284 -4.23 -13.35 -26.81
N GLY A 285 -3.15 -13.62 -26.09
CA GLY A 285 -1.87 -14.03 -26.67
C GLY A 285 -1.90 -15.53 -26.99
N ASP A 286 -0.90 -16.26 -26.54
CA ASP A 286 -0.89 -17.72 -26.59
C ASP A 286 -1.48 -18.37 -25.31
N ASP A 287 -1.89 -19.64 -25.45
CA ASP A 287 -2.55 -20.39 -24.37
C ASP A 287 -1.66 -20.61 -23.13
N GLU A 288 -0.34 -20.73 -23.31
CA GLU A 288 0.58 -20.95 -22.19
C GLU A 288 0.79 -19.66 -21.40
N ARG A 289 0.88 -18.51 -22.07
CA ARG A 289 0.89 -17.19 -21.43
C ARG A 289 -0.41 -16.92 -20.69
N GLN A 290 -1.56 -17.24 -21.30
CA GLN A 290 -2.85 -17.09 -20.64
C GLN A 290 -2.93 -17.95 -19.36
N LYS A 291 -2.50 -19.22 -19.40
CA LYS A 291 -2.42 -20.08 -18.20
C LYS A 291 -1.48 -19.51 -17.14
N THR A 292 -0.33 -18.99 -17.54
CA THR A 292 0.67 -18.41 -16.63
C THR A 292 0.12 -17.20 -15.88
N ILE A 293 -0.49 -16.26 -16.62
CA ILE A 293 -1.11 -15.06 -16.02
C ILE A 293 -2.30 -15.46 -15.14
N ARG A 294 -3.15 -16.38 -15.60
CA ARG A 294 -4.28 -16.88 -14.82
C ARG A 294 -3.82 -17.52 -13.50
N LYS A 295 -2.66 -18.18 -13.50
CA LYS A 295 -2.10 -18.83 -12.32
C LYS A 295 -1.83 -17.83 -11.19
N VAL A 296 -1.34 -16.62 -11.51
CA VAL A 296 -1.10 -15.54 -10.54
C VAL A 296 -2.36 -15.25 -9.73
N PHE A 297 -3.49 -15.04 -10.40
CA PHE A 297 -4.78 -14.82 -9.72
C PHE A 297 -5.22 -16.04 -8.90
N THR A 298 -5.14 -17.25 -9.46
CA THR A 298 -5.63 -18.44 -8.75
C THR A 298 -4.79 -18.80 -7.53
N ASP A 299 -3.48 -18.60 -7.59
CA ASP A 299 -2.58 -18.81 -6.46
C ASP A 299 -2.89 -17.80 -5.35
N ALA A 300 -3.00 -16.52 -5.70
CA ALA A 300 -3.34 -15.46 -4.75
C ALA A 300 -4.71 -15.69 -4.09
N ILE A 301 -5.74 -16.04 -4.87
CA ILE A 301 -7.06 -16.42 -4.34
C ILE A 301 -6.92 -17.61 -3.37
N GLY A 302 -6.08 -18.59 -3.69
CA GLY A 302 -5.77 -19.72 -2.81
C GLY A 302 -5.17 -19.29 -1.47
N GLU A 303 -4.21 -18.37 -1.48
CA GLU A 303 -3.59 -17.84 -0.26
C GLU A 303 -4.58 -17.08 0.63
N VAL A 304 -5.46 -16.26 0.06
CA VAL A 304 -6.51 -15.58 0.85
C VAL A 304 -7.47 -16.61 1.46
N LYS A 305 -7.89 -17.63 0.68
CA LYS A 305 -8.81 -18.68 1.17
C LYS A 305 -8.25 -19.46 2.35
N LYS A 306 -6.94 -19.72 2.40
CA LYS A 306 -6.28 -20.39 3.54
C LYS A 306 -6.41 -19.60 4.85
N LYS A 307 -6.56 -18.28 4.79
CA LYS A 307 -6.74 -17.41 5.97
C LYS A 307 -8.19 -17.33 6.45
N ILE A 308 -9.17 -17.70 5.61
CA ILE A 308 -10.59 -17.69 6.00
C ILE A 308 -10.89 -18.90 6.87
N PRO A 309 -11.41 -18.73 8.10
CA PRO A 309 -11.79 -19.85 8.96
C PRO A 309 -12.85 -20.72 8.27
N HIS A 310 -12.58 -22.01 8.10
CA HIS A 310 -13.59 -22.93 7.60
C HIS A 310 -14.73 -23.03 8.63
N LYS A 311 -15.94 -22.61 8.25
CA LYS A 311 -17.14 -23.00 8.99
C LYS A 311 -17.31 -24.52 8.81
N HIS A 312 -16.90 -25.30 9.81
CA HIS A 312 -17.43 -26.65 9.94
C HIS A 312 -18.94 -26.51 10.17
N GLY A 313 -19.73 -26.82 9.15
CA GLY A 313 -21.18 -26.89 9.28
C GLY A 313 -21.50 -27.92 10.36
N HIS A 314 -22.01 -27.46 11.50
CA HIS A 314 -22.78 -28.33 12.37
C HIS A 314 -24.01 -28.75 11.56
N GLY A 315 -23.96 -29.95 11.00
CA GLY A 315 -25.13 -30.62 10.43
C GLY A 315 -26.24 -30.68 11.48
N PRO A 316 -27.51 -30.70 11.06
CA PRO A 316 -28.62 -30.74 12.00
C PRO A 316 -28.49 -31.99 12.87
N VAL A 317 -28.40 -31.78 14.19
CA VAL A 317 -28.49 -32.84 15.18
C VAL A 317 -29.92 -33.36 15.10
N HIS A 318 -30.12 -34.49 14.44
CA HIS A 318 -31.37 -35.24 14.54
C HIS A 318 -31.48 -35.78 15.96
N SER A 319 -32.37 -35.18 16.76
CA SER A 319 -32.85 -35.81 17.99
C SER A 319 -33.84 -36.91 17.60
N HIS A 320 -33.51 -38.15 17.97
CA HIS A 320 -34.41 -39.30 17.95
C HIS A 320 -35.56 -39.14 18.95
#